data_AF-A0A2B7ZVU0-F1
#
_entry.id   AF-A0A2B7ZVU0-F1
#
_cell.length_a   1.000
_cell.length_b   1.000
_cell.length_c   1.000
_cell.angle_alpha   90.00
_cell.angle_beta   90.00
_cell.angle_gamma   90.00
#
_symmetry.space_group_name_H-M   'P 1'
#
loop_
_entity.id
_entity.type
_entity.pdbx_description
1 polymer ?
#
loop_
_entity_poly.entity_id
_entity_poly.type
_entity_poly.pdbx_seq_one_letter_code
_entity_poly.pdbx_strand_id
1 'polypeptide(L)'
;MEFNTLVRTKLYPIFQKYGFEIAEEFKNIVRFQSSVMKVNVVFNDYDKSHLVEIGKRGRGLYPLNDNVVKNLFSSQLSIEQVTSEIFVHNLSLLFERQKGVEILKGNVNPLENFIKQQSKHYTWVHLKIFKVLSL
;
A
#
# COMPACT_ATOMS: atom_id res chain seq x y z
N MET A 1 4.27 15.06 -15.80
CA MET A 1 3.78 13.82 -16.44
C MET A 1 2.49 13.43 -15.76
N GLU A 2 1.49 12.91 -16.48
CA GLU A 2 0.23 12.48 -15.84
C GLU A 2 0.47 11.31 -14.85
N PHE A 3 -0.33 11.23 -13.80
CA PHE A 3 -0.13 10.27 -12.71
C PHE A 3 -0.20 8.81 -13.19
N ASN A 4 -1.20 8.46 -14.00
CA ASN A 4 -1.30 7.13 -14.61
C ASN A 4 -0.07 6.77 -15.46
N THR A 5 0.44 7.72 -16.24
CA THR A 5 1.62 7.53 -17.08
C THR A 5 2.84 7.28 -16.22
N LEU A 6 2.99 8.02 -15.11
CA LEU A 6 4.06 7.81 -14.14
C LEU A 6 3.98 6.41 -13.51
N VAL A 7 2.81 6.01 -13.03
CA VAL A 7 2.56 4.69 -12.43
C VAL A 7 2.83 3.57 -13.43
N ARG A 8 2.34 3.70 -14.66
CA ARG A 8 2.56 2.72 -15.74
C ARG A 8 4.05 2.64 -16.10
N THR A 9 4.76 3.75 -16.16
CA THR A 9 6.17 3.75 -16.58
C THR A 9 7.07 3.13 -15.51
N LYS A 10 6.76 3.34 -14.23
CA LYS A 10 7.65 2.96 -13.11
C LYS A 10 7.24 1.70 -12.38
N LEU A 11 5.95 1.47 -12.14
CA LEU A 11 5.47 0.33 -11.36
C LEU A 11 5.07 -0.85 -12.22
N TYR A 12 4.47 -0.62 -13.40
CA TYR A 12 4.01 -1.73 -14.23
C TYR A 12 5.13 -2.71 -14.64
N PRO A 13 6.35 -2.28 -15.02
CA PRO A 13 7.44 -3.22 -15.33
C PRO A 13 7.85 -4.10 -14.14
N ILE A 14 7.65 -3.63 -12.91
CA ILE A 14 7.91 -4.42 -11.70
C ILE A 14 6.78 -5.44 -11.51
N PHE A 15 5.52 -4.98 -11.56
CA PHE A 15 4.36 -5.83 -11.33
C PHE A 15 4.19 -6.89 -12.43
N GLN A 16 4.52 -6.57 -13.68
CA GLN A 16 4.45 -7.50 -14.81
C GLN A 16 5.34 -8.74 -14.61
N LYS A 17 6.51 -8.60 -13.95
CA LYS A 17 7.39 -9.74 -13.60
C LYS A 17 6.70 -10.77 -12.70
N TYR A 18 5.63 -10.39 -12.03
CA TYR A 18 4.85 -11.22 -11.11
C TYR A 18 3.45 -11.53 -11.65
N GLY A 19 3.24 -11.38 -12.97
CA GLY A 19 2.00 -11.75 -13.64
C GLY A 19 0.83 -10.79 -13.39
N PHE A 20 1.12 -9.54 -13.04
CA PHE A 20 0.08 -8.51 -12.97
C PHE A 20 -0.17 -7.89 -14.34
N GLU A 21 -1.43 -7.56 -14.59
CA GLU A 21 -1.94 -6.80 -15.71
C GLU A 21 -2.63 -5.54 -15.20
N ILE A 22 -2.80 -4.53 -16.06
CA ILE A 22 -3.63 -3.36 -15.75
C ILE A 22 -5.09 -3.76 -15.91
N ALA A 23 -5.82 -3.79 -14.80
CA ALA A 23 -7.25 -4.09 -14.77
C ALA A 23 -8.10 -2.87 -15.11
N GLU A 24 -7.65 -1.69 -14.70
CA GLU A 24 -8.35 -0.42 -14.90
C GLU A 24 -7.35 0.73 -14.87
N GLU A 25 -7.53 1.68 -15.78
CA GLU A 25 -6.76 2.92 -15.83
C GLU A 25 -7.72 4.06 -16.14
N PHE A 26 -7.85 5.00 -15.21
CA PHE A 26 -8.69 6.17 -15.38
C PHE A 26 -8.14 7.37 -14.60
N LYS A 27 -7.64 8.38 -15.32
CA LYS A 27 -7.07 9.61 -14.75
C LYS A 27 -6.01 9.32 -13.69
N ASN A 28 -6.36 9.49 -12.42
CA ASN A 28 -5.47 9.32 -11.28
C ASN A 28 -5.57 7.95 -10.61
N ILE A 29 -6.22 6.99 -11.26
CA ILE A 29 -6.45 5.65 -10.74
C ILE A 29 -5.81 4.66 -11.70
N VAL A 30 -4.93 3.81 -11.16
CA VAL A 30 -4.41 2.64 -11.86
C VAL A 30 -4.60 1.43 -10.95
N ARG A 31 -5.29 0.41 -11.46
CA ARG A 31 -5.52 -0.84 -10.74
C ARG A 31 -4.82 -1.98 -11.47
N PHE A 32 -4.05 -2.75 -10.73
CA PHE A 32 -3.37 -3.93 -11.22
C PHE A 32 -4.00 -5.18 -10.63
N GLN A 33 -4.01 -6.26 -11.41
CA GLN A 33 -4.45 -7.57 -10.94
C GLN A 33 -3.55 -8.68 -11.48
N SER A 34 -3.30 -9.69 -10.65
CA SER A 34 -2.77 -10.98 -11.07
C SER A 34 -3.78 -12.09 -10.79
N SER A 35 -3.39 -13.35 -11.00
CA SER A 35 -4.23 -14.49 -10.61
C SER A 35 -4.51 -14.53 -9.11
N VAL A 36 -3.60 -13.99 -8.28
CA VAL A 36 -3.65 -14.10 -6.81
C VAL A 36 -3.80 -12.76 -6.07
N MET A 37 -3.38 -11.64 -6.68
CA MET A 37 -3.24 -10.36 -5.99
C MET A 37 -3.93 -9.22 -6.76
N LYS A 38 -4.25 -8.15 -6.04
CA LYS A 38 -4.76 -6.88 -6.58
C LYS A 38 -4.03 -5.72 -5.91
N VAL A 39 -3.71 -4.70 -6.70
CA VAL A 39 -3.09 -3.44 -6.24
C VAL A 39 -3.89 -2.26 -6.78
N ASN A 40 -4.28 -1.33 -5.91
CA ASN A 40 -4.82 -0.04 -6.31
C ASN A 40 -3.76 1.02 -6.06
N VAL A 41 -3.52 1.88 -7.04
CA VAL A 41 -2.66 3.06 -6.91
C VAL A 41 -3.47 4.27 -7.33
N VAL A 42 -3.70 5.19 -6.41
CA VAL A 42 -4.63 6.30 -6.58
C VAL A 42 -3.98 7.61 -6.13
N PHE A 43 -4.19 8.67 -6.89
CA PHE A 43 -3.96 10.04 -6.45
C PHE A 43 -5.29 10.76 -6.30
N ASN A 44 -5.54 11.30 -5.11
CA ASN A 44 -6.72 12.10 -4.81
C ASN A 44 -6.43 13.57 -5.07
N ASP A 45 -7.08 14.13 -6.10
CA ASP A 45 -6.91 15.52 -6.47
C ASP A 45 -7.46 16.52 -5.44
N TYR A 46 -8.41 16.10 -4.60
CA TYR A 46 -9.09 16.99 -3.67
C TYR A 46 -8.19 17.36 -2.49
N ASP A 47 -7.58 16.37 -1.85
CA ASP A 47 -6.70 16.55 -0.69
C ASP A 47 -5.20 16.46 -1.06
N LYS A 48 -4.89 16.30 -2.35
CA LYS A 48 -3.53 16.15 -2.88
C LYS A 48 -2.74 15.01 -2.22
N SER A 49 -3.43 13.92 -1.92
CA SER A 49 -2.84 12.74 -1.27
C SER A 49 -2.75 11.52 -2.20
N HIS A 50 -1.87 10.61 -1.85
CA HIS A 50 -1.71 9.32 -2.53
C HIS A 50 -2.28 8.20 -1.67
N LEU A 51 -2.91 7.25 -2.32
CA LEU A 51 -3.39 6.02 -1.70
C LEU A 51 -2.85 4.84 -2.50
N VAL A 52 -2.32 3.86 -1.77
CA VAL A 52 -1.98 2.55 -2.33
C VAL A 52 -2.61 1.48 -1.46
N GLU A 53 -3.24 0.51 -2.09
CA GLU A 53 -3.84 -0.62 -1.40
C GLU A 53 -3.42 -1.90 -2.09
N ILE A 54 -3.13 -2.95 -1.31
CA ILE A 54 -2.70 -4.24 -1.84
C ILE A 54 -3.33 -5.37 -1.04
N GLY A 55 -3.72 -6.44 -1.74
CA GLY A 55 -4.30 -7.61 -1.08
C GLY A 55 -4.57 -8.75 -2.05
N LYS A 56 -5.05 -9.86 -1.49
CA LYS A 56 -5.43 -11.03 -2.29
C LYS A 56 -6.64 -10.71 -3.16
N ARG A 57 -6.64 -11.20 -4.40
CA ARG A 57 -7.77 -11.07 -5.31
C ARG A 57 -9.02 -11.71 -4.69
N GLY A 58 -10.16 -11.02 -4.78
CA GLY A 58 -11.42 -11.47 -4.18
C GLY A 58 -11.48 -11.37 -2.65
N ARG A 59 -10.48 -10.76 -2.00
CA ARG A 59 -10.47 -10.47 -0.55
C ARG A 59 -10.30 -8.97 -0.31
N GLY A 60 -10.25 -8.59 0.98
CA GLY A 60 -9.96 -7.22 1.40
C GLY A 60 -8.59 -6.75 0.94
N LEU A 61 -8.52 -5.47 0.59
CA LEU A 61 -7.27 -4.76 0.32
C LEU A 61 -6.81 -4.04 1.58
N TYR A 62 -5.51 -3.89 1.70
CA TYR A 62 -4.86 -3.26 2.85
C TYR A 62 -4.14 -2.00 2.39
N PRO A 63 -4.44 -0.81 2.98
CA PRO A 63 -3.75 0.41 2.63
C PRO A 63 -2.29 0.34 3.10
N LEU A 64 -1.34 0.86 2.31
CA LEU A 64 0.03 1.05 2.75
C LEU A 64 0.22 2.49 3.25
N ASN A 65 0.51 2.53 4.54
CA ASN A 65 1.03 3.59 5.38
C ASN A 65 2.49 4.04 5.27
N ASP A 66 2.88 5.24 5.71
CA ASP A 66 4.25 5.44 6.20
C ASP A 66 4.56 4.51 7.39
N ASN A 67 3.56 4.22 8.24
CA ASN A 67 3.74 3.27 9.34
C ASN A 67 3.92 1.82 8.85
N VAL A 68 3.22 1.43 7.77
CA VAL A 68 3.46 0.12 7.12
C VAL A 68 4.86 0.10 6.51
N VAL A 69 5.25 1.16 5.78
CA VAL A 69 6.58 1.25 5.16
C VAL A 69 7.69 1.15 6.21
N LYS A 70 7.55 1.86 7.33
CA LYS A 70 8.50 1.82 8.43
C LYS A 70 8.63 0.45 9.07
N ASN A 71 7.52 -0.16 9.46
CA ASN A 71 7.58 -1.38 10.28
C ASN A 71 7.67 -2.65 9.45
N LEU A 72 6.97 -2.71 8.31
CA LEU A 72 6.93 -3.92 7.49
C LEU A 72 8.11 -3.99 6.51
N PHE A 73 8.46 -2.87 5.89
CA PHE A 73 9.56 -2.79 4.91
C PHE A 73 10.88 -2.33 5.52
N SER A 74 10.90 -2.02 6.83
CA SER A 74 12.06 -1.47 7.53
C SER A 74 12.69 -0.29 6.78
N SER A 75 11.84 0.61 6.28
CA SER A 75 12.21 1.69 5.38
C SER A 75 11.79 3.04 5.94
N GLN A 76 12.62 4.06 5.77
CA GLN A 76 12.30 5.45 6.13
C GLN A 76 11.72 6.24 4.95
N LEU A 77 11.45 5.58 3.83
CA LEU A 77 10.79 6.21 2.69
C LEU A 77 9.38 6.62 3.09
N SER A 78 9.00 7.85 2.74
CA SER A 78 7.64 8.35 2.93
C SER A 78 6.85 8.19 1.62
N ILE A 79 5.62 7.73 1.74
CA ILE A 79 4.63 7.62 0.68
C ILE A 79 3.40 8.48 0.97
N GLU A 80 3.28 9.03 2.17
CA GLU A 80 2.25 10.00 2.55
C GLU A 80 2.76 11.44 2.39
N GLN A 81 1.93 12.36 1.89
CA GLN A 81 2.24 13.80 1.77
C GLN A 81 3.52 14.14 0.97
N VAL A 82 3.86 13.33 -0.03
CA VAL A 82 4.97 13.58 -0.97
C VAL A 82 4.43 13.95 -2.36
N THR A 83 5.30 14.36 -3.29
CA THR A 83 4.88 14.55 -4.69
C THR A 83 4.60 13.21 -5.36
N SER A 84 3.80 13.20 -6.44
CA SER A 84 3.51 12.00 -7.21
C SER A 84 4.76 11.27 -7.70
N GLU A 85 5.76 12.01 -8.16
CA GLU A 85 7.05 11.48 -8.59
C GLU A 85 7.77 10.72 -7.47
N ILE A 86 7.83 11.33 -6.28
CA ILE A 86 8.47 10.73 -5.11
C ILE A 86 7.66 9.52 -4.62
N PHE A 87 6.33 9.64 -4.56
CA PHE A 87 5.44 8.55 -4.18
C PHE A 87 5.66 7.31 -5.06
N VAL A 88 5.60 7.48 -6.39
CA VAL A 88 5.75 6.36 -7.32
C VAL A 88 7.17 5.78 -7.29
N HIS A 89 8.19 6.64 -7.16
CA HIS A 89 9.57 6.18 -7.01
C HIS A 89 9.79 5.39 -5.72
N ASN A 90 9.25 5.86 -4.60
CA ASN A 90 9.38 5.19 -3.31
C ASN A 90 8.65 3.85 -3.34
N LEU A 91 7.45 3.79 -3.93
CA LEU A 91 6.76 2.52 -4.15
C LEU A 91 7.57 1.55 -5.02
N SER A 92 8.21 2.02 -6.09
CA SER A 92 9.04 1.14 -6.93
C SER A 92 10.16 0.52 -6.11
N LEU A 93 10.87 1.32 -5.30
CA LEU A 93 11.94 0.84 -4.42
C LEU A 93 11.43 -0.18 -3.38
N LEU A 94 10.24 0.03 -2.81
CA LEU A 94 9.67 -0.88 -1.83
C LEU A 94 9.30 -2.24 -2.44
N PHE A 95 8.75 -2.24 -3.66
CA PHE A 95 8.33 -3.46 -4.35
C PHE A 95 9.48 -4.24 -5.01
N GLU A 96 10.64 -3.62 -5.19
CA GLU A 96 11.88 -4.30 -5.60
C GLU A 96 12.60 -5.00 -4.44
N ARG A 97 12.33 -4.61 -3.19
CA ARG A 97 12.90 -5.28 -2.01
C ARG A 97 12.24 -6.64 -1.76
N GLN A 98 12.97 -7.53 -1.09
CA GLN A 98 12.53 -8.89 -0.77
C GLN A 98 11.10 -8.94 -0.19
N LYS A 99 10.78 -8.08 0.78
CA LYS A 99 9.44 -8.04 1.40
C LYS A 99 8.34 -7.66 0.40
N GLY A 100 8.60 -6.69 -0.48
CA GLY A 100 7.69 -6.30 -1.54
C GLY A 100 7.46 -7.43 -2.53
N VAL A 101 8.52 -8.12 -2.92
CA VAL A 101 8.46 -9.30 -3.80
C VAL A 101 7.62 -10.43 -3.17
N GLU A 102 7.81 -10.71 -1.88
CA GLU A 102 6.99 -11.71 -1.16
C GLU A 102 5.50 -11.37 -1.22
N ILE A 103 5.15 -10.09 -1.00
CA ILE A 103 3.76 -9.62 -1.05
C ILE A 103 3.21 -9.75 -2.48
N LEU A 104 3.95 -9.34 -3.51
CA LEU A 104 3.53 -9.44 -4.91
C LEU A 104 3.27 -10.89 -5.33
N LYS A 105 4.01 -11.85 -4.76
CA LYS A 105 3.80 -13.29 -4.97
C LYS A 105 2.62 -13.87 -4.17
N GLY A 106 1.92 -13.06 -3.38
CA GLY A 106 0.73 -13.47 -2.63
C GLY A 106 0.93 -13.72 -1.14
N ASN A 107 2.14 -13.53 -0.60
CA ASN A 107 2.38 -13.65 0.84
C ASN A 107 1.97 -12.35 1.57
N VAL A 108 0.67 -12.24 1.83
CA VAL A 108 0.09 -11.10 2.56
C VAL A 108 0.04 -11.30 4.08
N ASN A 109 0.48 -12.46 4.59
CA ASN A 109 0.44 -12.74 6.03
C ASN A 109 1.14 -11.65 6.88
N PRO A 110 2.28 -11.08 6.46
CA PRO A 110 2.90 -9.97 7.19
C PRO A 110 2.02 -8.71 7.27
N LEU A 111 1.31 -8.36 6.18
CA LEU A 111 0.34 -7.24 6.17
C LEU A 111 -0.84 -7.52 7.08
N GLU A 112 -1.44 -8.71 6.98
CA GLU A 112 -2.57 -9.11 7.83
C GLU A 112 -2.19 -9.10 9.31
N ASN A 113 -1.00 -9.59 9.66
CA ASN A 113 -0.52 -9.63 11.04
C ASN A 113 -0.23 -8.22 11.56
N PHE A 114 0.37 -7.35 10.75
CA PHE A 114 0.62 -5.96 11.11
C PHE A 114 -0.68 -5.22 11.43
N ILE A 115 -1.69 -5.37 10.58
CA ILE A 115 -3.01 -4.75 10.79
C ILE A 115 -3.69 -5.31 12.04
N LYS A 116 -3.68 -6.63 12.23
CA LYS A 116 -4.21 -7.25 13.46
C LYS A 116 -3.52 -6.72 14.72
N GLN A 117 -2.21 -6.50 14.68
CA GLN A 117 -1.46 -5.93 15.81
C GLN A 117 -1.85 -4.47 16.06
N GLN A 118 -1.98 -3.66 15.01
CA GLN A 118 -2.46 -2.28 15.15
C GLN A 118 -3.88 -2.22 15.73
N SER A 119 -4.81 -3.05 15.24
CA SER A 119 -6.17 -3.10 15.77
C SER A 119 -6.19 -3.51 17.25
N LYS A 120 -5.39 -4.52 17.64
CA LYS A 120 -5.26 -4.92 19.05
C LYS A 120 -4.70 -3.80 19.91
N HIS A 121 -3.69 -3.07 19.42
CA HIS A 121 -3.12 -1.94 20.12
C HIS A 121 -4.15 -0.82 20.30
N TYR A 122 -4.90 -0.49 19.25
CA TYR A 122 -5.97 0.51 19.28
C TYR A 122 -7.07 0.14 20.29
N THR A 123 -7.59 -1.09 20.25
CA THR A 123 -8.59 -1.57 21.21
C THR A 123 -8.06 -1.51 22.65
N TRP A 124 -6.80 -1.88 22.86
CA TRP A 124 -6.19 -1.84 24.20
C TRP A 124 -5.99 -0.42 24.74
N VAL A 125 -5.53 0.52 23.89
CA VAL A 125 -5.38 1.94 24.25
C VAL A 125 -6.74 2.55 24.61
N HIS A 126 -7.77 2.30 23.80
CA HIS A 126 -9.12 2.80 24.09
C HIS A 126 -9.65 2.28 25.43
N LEU A 127 -9.49 0.99 25.71
CA LEU A 127 -9.92 0.40 26.99
C LEU A 127 -9.18 0.97 28.20
N LYS A 128 -7.90 1.34 28.05
CA LYS A 128 -7.13 2.00 29.12
C LYS A 128 -7.61 3.42 29.38
N ILE A 129 -7.87 4.20 28.33
CA ILE A 129 -8.37 5.58 28.46
C ILE A 129 -9.74 5.57 29.16
N PHE A 130 -10.64 4.67 28.77
CA PHE A 130 -11.93 4.52 29.46
C PHE A 130 -11.78 4.19 30.95
N LYS A 131 -10.82 3.35 31.34
CA LYS A 131 -10.55 3.04 32.75
C LYS A 131 -9.98 4.22 33.55
N VAL A 132 -9.22 5.10 32.92
CA VAL A 132 -8.64 6.28 33.58
C VAL A 132 -9.67 7.41 33.71
N LEU A 133 -10.60 7.51 32.77
CA LEU A 133 -11.68 8.51 32.81
C LEU A 133 -12.90 8.10 33.65
N SER A 134 -12.93 6.85 34.14
CA SER A 134 -13.98 6.32 35.01
C SER A 134 -13.62 6.33 36.51
N LEU A 135 -12.56 7.04 36.88
CA LEU A 135 -12.11 7.29 38.26
C LEU A 135 -12.11 8.79 38.52
#